data_AF-A0A660VWC1-F1
#
_entry.id   AF-A0A660VWC1-F1
#
_cell.length_a   1.000
_cell.length_b   1.000
_cell.length_c   1.000
_cell.angle_alpha   90.00
_cell.angle_beta   90.00
_cell.angle_gamma   90.00
#
_symmetry.space_group_name_H-M   'P 1'
#
loop_
_entity.id
_entity.type
_entity.pdbx_description
1 polymer ?
#
loop_
_entity_poly.entity_id
_entity_poly.type
_entity_poly.pdbx_seq_one_letter_code
_entity_poly.pdbx_strand_id
1 'polypeptide(L)'
;MKTRLRKGDLVQVVCGAESGARDPRKADRNDLGGRGRIKSIDRRTGRVVVEGLNMRKKAVRPDPNRNRPGGIIDVEGSIHISNVMLVCPKCDMPVRVGVKVLGNGKKARVCKKCGSKIGEEY
;
A
#
# COMPACT_ATOMS: atom_id res chain seq x y z
N MET A 1 15.53 -3.76 3.53
CA MET A 1 15.23 -2.36 3.17
C MET A 1 14.45 -1.67 4.30
N LYS A 2 14.81 -0.45 4.71
CA LYS A 2 14.08 0.30 5.75
C LYS A 2 12.95 1.10 5.10
N THR A 3 11.71 0.83 5.50
CA THR A 3 10.52 1.43 4.89
C THR A 3 9.64 2.06 5.98
N ARG A 4 8.93 3.13 5.63
CA ARG A 4 8.08 3.88 6.57
C ARG A 4 6.60 3.46 6.54
N LEU A 5 6.27 2.50 5.67
CA LEU A 5 4.95 1.89 5.53
C LEU A 5 4.78 0.75 6.54
N ARG A 6 3.56 0.57 7.04
CA ARG A 6 3.14 -0.46 7.99
C ARG A 6 1.95 -1.26 7.42
N LYS A 7 1.74 -2.47 7.93
CA LYS A 7 0.55 -3.26 7.61
C LYS A 7 -0.70 -2.46 8.01
N GLY A 8 -1.75 -2.54 7.20
CA GLY A 8 -2.99 -1.80 7.41
C GLY A 8 -2.97 -0.32 7.01
N ASP A 9 -1.82 0.25 6.62
CA ASP A 9 -1.80 1.61 6.05
C ASP A 9 -2.58 1.62 4.71
N LEU A 10 -3.35 2.69 4.48
CA LEU A 10 -3.98 2.96 3.19
C LEU A 10 -2.93 3.51 2.22
N VAL A 11 -2.81 2.88 1.06
CA VAL A 11 -1.88 3.28 0.01
C VAL A 11 -2.58 3.45 -1.34
N GLN A 12 -1.95 4.25 -2.18
CA GLN A 12 -2.33 4.46 -3.56
C GLN A 12 -1.14 4.09 -4.46
N VAL A 13 -1.42 3.40 -5.56
CA VAL A 13 -0.43 3.09 -6.59
C VAL A 13 -0.21 4.32 -7.46
N VAL A 14 1.04 4.74 -7.60
CA VAL A 14 1.44 5.93 -8.36
C VAL A 14 1.99 5.58 -9.73
N CYS A 15 2.63 4.42 -9.86
CA CYS A 15 3.27 4.00 -11.10
C CYS A 15 3.02 2.51 -11.36
N GLY A 16 2.70 2.16 -12.61
CA GLY A 16 2.44 0.80 -13.07
C GLY A 16 1.09 0.67 -13.77
N ALA A 17 0.65 -0.56 -14.03
CA ALA A 17 -0.63 -0.81 -14.70
C ALA A 17 -1.84 -0.26 -13.90
N GLU A 18 -1.71 -0.15 -12.58
CA GLU A 18 -2.75 0.36 -11.69
C GLU A 18 -2.53 1.84 -11.31
N SER A 19 -1.61 2.53 -12.00
CA SER A 19 -1.42 3.97 -11.80
C SER A 19 -2.57 4.76 -12.39
N GLY A 20 -2.93 5.81 -11.68
CA GLY A 20 -3.85 6.82 -12.18
C GLY A 20 -3.17 7.93 -12.96
N ALA A 21 -3.87 9.05 -13.11
CA ALA A 21 -3.35 10.29 -13.66
C ALA A 21 -2.05 10.74 -12.98
N ARG A 22 -1.15 11.31 -13.80
CA ARG A 22 0.16 11.82 -13.36
C ARG A 22 0.06 12.88 -12.26
N ASP A 23 -0.96 13.73 -12.31
CA ASP A 23 -1.26 14.70 -11.26
C ASP A 23 -2.56 14.31 -10.53
N PRO A 24 -2.48 13.74 -9.32
CA PRO A 24 -3.66 13.31 -8.57
C PRO A 24 -4.50 14.48 -8.01
N ARG A 25 -4.12 15.75 -8.20
CA ARG A 25 -4.91 16.92 -7.77
C ARG A 25 -5.81 17.46 -8.87
N LYS A 26 -5.48 17.19 -10.14
CA LYS A 26 -6.27 17.57 -11.31
C LYS A 26 -7.06 16.40 -11.90
N ALA A 27 -6.87 15.21 -11.36
CA ALA A 27 -7.52 13.99 -11.80
C ALA A 27 -8.95 13.89 -11.26
N ASP A 28 -9.87 13.42 -12.10
CA ASP A 28 -11.18 12.96 -11.65
C ASP A 28 -11.05 11.75 -10.73
N ARG A 29 -12.10 11.46 -9.94
CA ARG A 29 -12.06 10.36 -8.96
C ARG A 29 -11.77 9.00 -9.58
N ASN A 30 -12.17 8.78 -10.84
CA ASN A 30 -11.92 7.53 -11.57
C ASN A 30 -10.46 7.39 -12.02
N ASP A 31 -9.72 8.49 -12.14
CA ASP A 31 -8.32 8.52 -12.56
C ASP A 31 -7.36 8.54 -11.37
N LEU A 32 -7.87 8.53 -10.13
CA LEU A 32 -7.06 8.35 -8.94
C LEU A 32 -6.77 6.85 -8.81
N GLY A 33 -5.61 6.43 -9.32
CA GLY A 33 -5.19 5.02 -9.44
C GLY A 33 -5.45 4.15 -8.22
N GLY A 34 -5.32 2.83 -8.40
CA GLY A 34 -5.75 1.81 -7.44
C GLY A 34 -5.37 2.14 -5.99
N ARG A 35 -6.38 2.21 -5.12
CA ARG A 35 -6.22 2.41 -3.67
C ARG A 35 -6.52 1.11 -2.94
N GLY A 36 -5.74 0.81 -1.92
CA GLY A 36 -5.97 -0.37 -1.09
C GLY A 36 -5.16 -0.34 0.19
N ARG A 37 -5.48 -1.25 1.11
CA ARG A 37 -4.76 -1.42 2.37
C ARG A 37 -3.63 -2.43 2.20
N ILE A 38 -2.55 -2.25 2.95
CA ILE A 38 -1.42 -3.17 2.89
C ILE A 38 -1.72 -4.44 3.72
N LYS A 39 -1.82 -5.58 3.04
CA LYS A 39 -1.97 -6.91 3.66
C LYS A 39 -0.65 -7.42 4.23
N SER A 40 0.42 -7.32 3.44
CA SER A 40 1.76 -7.77 3.86
C SER A 40 2.87 -6.91 3.24
N ILE A 41 4.01 -6.86 3.96
CA ILE A 41 5.20 -6.15 3.54
C ILE A 41 6.36 -7.11 3.64
N ASP A 42 7.00 -7.39 2.50
CA ASP A 42 8.25 -8.11 2.45
C ASP A 42 9.42 -7.11 2.41
N ARG A 43 10.04 -6.87 3.57
CA ARG A 43 11.13 -5.89 3.72
C ARG A 43 12.46 -6.35 3.13
N ARG A 44 12.60 -7.65 2.82
CA ARG A 44 13.82 -8.23 2.23
C ARG A 44 13.87 -7.91 0.74
N THR A 45 12.76 -8.19 0.05
CA THR A 45 12.59 -7.95 -1.39
C THR A 45 12.06 -6.56 -1.73
N GLY A 46 11.59 -5.79 -0.74
CA GLY A 46 11.07 -4.44 -0.96
C GLY A 46 9.71 -4.43 -1.65
N ARG A 47 8.91 -5.48 -1.46
CA ARG A 47 7.59 -5.63 -2.09
C ARG A 47 6.47 -5.58 -1.07
N VAL A 48 5.31 -5.13 -1.51
CA VAL A 48 4.09 -5.04 -0.71
C VAL A 48 2.95 -5.75 -1.43
N VAL A 49 2.07 -6.40 -0.67
CA VAL A 49 0.82 -6.93 -1.20
C VAL A 49 -0.29 -6.01 -0.70
N VAL A 50 -1.03 -5.44 -1.65
CA VAL A 50 -2.13 -4.51 -1.38
C VAL A 50 -3.44 -5.21 -1.69
N GLU A 51 -4.42 -5.01 -0.81
CA GLU A 51 -5.72 -5.67 -0.93
C GLU A 51 -6.45 -5.27 -2.20
N GLY A 52 -6.89 -6.26 -2.98
CA GLY A 52 -7.66 -6.06 -4.22
C GLY A 52 -6.88 -5.48 -5.40
N LEU A 53 -5.56 -5.32 -5.29
CA LEU A 53 -4.71 -4.79 -6.36
C LEU A 53 -3.78 -5.85 -6.94
N ASN A 54 -3.41 -5.67 -8.21
CA ASN A 54 -2.51 -6.49 -9.00
C ASN A 54 -2.94 -7.97 -9.01
N MET A 55 -4.23 -8.22 -9.20
CA MET A 55 -4.82 -9.56 -9.22
C MET A 55 -4.24 -10.39 -10.37
N ARG A 56 -3.84 -11.63 -10.05
CA ARG A 56 -3.27 -12.58 -11.01
C ARG A 56 -4.02 -13.90 -10.95
N LYS A 57 -4.32 -14.45 -12.12
CA LYS A 57 -4.86 -15.80 -12.24
C LYS A 57 -3.73 -16.81 -12.03
N LYS A 58 -3.84 -17.59 -10.95
CA LYS A 58 -2.90 -18.67 -10.65
C LYS A 58 -3.61 -20.00 -10.80
N ALA A 59 -3.12 -20.82 -11.72
CA ALA A 59 -3.51 -22.21 -11.81
C ALA A 59 -2.88 -22.98 -10.63
N VAL A 60 -3.72 -23.59 -9.80
CA VAL A 60 -3.31 -24.38 -8.64
C VAL A 60 -3.69 -25.83 -8.87
N ARG A 61 -2.70 -26.71 -8.75
CA ARG A 61 -2.92 -28.16 -8.77
C ARG A 61 -3.76 -28.56 -7.54
N PRO A 62 -4.72 -29.49 -7.69
CA PRO A 62 -5.49 -29.98 -6.56
C PRO A 62 -4.54 -30.62 -5.54
N ASP A 63 -4.76 -30.32 -4.26
CA ASP A 63 -4.02 -30.92 -3.16
C ASP A 63 -5.00 -31.76 -2.33
N PRO A 64 -5.05 -33.09 -2.56
CA PRO A 64 -6.01 -33.97 -1.89
C PRO A 64 -5.75 -34.07 -0.38
N ASN A 65 -4.51 -33.88 0.07
CA ASN A 65 -4.14 -33.93 1.50
C ASN A 65 -4.67 -32.73 2.29
N ARG A 66 -4.77 -31.55 1.67
CA ARG A 66 -5.35 -30.34 2.29
C ARG A 66 -6.81 -30.11 1.91
N ASN A 67 -7.43 -31.08 1.23
CA ASN A 67 -8.79 -31.03 0.72
C ASN A 67 -9.08 -29.72 -0.05
N ARG A 68 -8.09 -29.21 -0.80
CA ARG A 68 -8.23 -27.98 -1.58
C ARG A 68 -8.53 -28.33 -3.03
N PRO A 69 -9.71 -27.94 -3.55
CA PRO A 69 -10.02 -28.14 -4.96
C PRO A 69 -8.99 -27.38 -5.80
N GLY A 70 -8.52 -28.05 -6.86
CA GLY A 70 -7.70 -27.41 -7.88
C GLY A 70 -8.53 -26.40 -8.69
N GLY A 71 -7.86 -25.53 -9.43
CA GLY A 71 -8.55 -24.58 -10.30
C GLY A 71 -7.74 -23.32 -10.55
N ILE A 72 -8.40 -22.37 -11.20
CA ILE A 72 -7.87 -21.02 -11.40
C ILE A 72 -8.32 -20.19 -10.21
N ILE A 73 -7.38 -19.83 -9.35
CA ILE A 73 -7.64 -18.91 -8.23
C ILE A 73 -7.09 -17.53 -8.57
N ASP A 74 -7.81 -16.50 -8.15
CA ASP A 74 -7.29 -15.14 -8.19
C ASP A 74 -6.45 -14.87 -6.94
N VAL A 75 -5.20 -14.46 -7.15
CA VAL A 75 -4.26 -14.13 -6.08
C VAL A 75 -3.75 -12.71 -6.24
N GLU A 76 -3.64 -12.01 -5.12
CA GLU A 76 -3.11 -10.66 -5.06
C GLU A 76 -1.62 -10.67 -5.39
N GLY A 77 -1.22 -9.84 -6.35
CA GLY A 77 0.16 -9.70 -6.79
C GLY A 77 0.95 -8.74 -5.90
N SER A 78 2.26 -8.96 -5.83
CA SER A 78 3.15 -8.05 -5.11
C SER A 78 3.55 -6.84 -5.97
N ILE A 79 3.51 -5.66 -5.37
CA ILE A 79 3.87 -4.37 -5.97
C ILE A 79 5.19 -3.91 -5.33
N HIS A 80 6.07 -3.29 -6.12
CA HIS A 80 7.32 -2.75 -5.58
C HIS A 80 7.04 -1.51 -4.71
N ILE A 81 7.72 -1.38 -3.57
CA ILE A 81 7.40 -0.33 -2.60
C ILE A 81 7.58 1.09 -3.13
N SER A 82 8.44 1.30 -4.12
CA SER A 82 8.62 2.62 -4.77
C SER A 82 7.40 3.08 -5.55
N ASN A 83 6.51 2.15 -5.93
CA ASN A 83 5.33 2.45 -6.74
C ASN A 83 4.08 2.75 -5.89
N VAL A 84 4.20 2.69 -4.57
CA VAL A 84 3.09 2.97 -3.64
C VAL A 84 3.37 4.21 -2.80
N MET A 85 2.34 5.02 -2.60
CA MET A 85 2.36 6.16 -1.69
C MET A 85 1.31 6.01 -0.61
N LEU A 86 1.63 6.47 0.60
CA LEU A 86 0.67 6.47 1.69
C LEU A 86 -0.40 7.54 1.44
N VAL A 87 -1.67 7.15 1.58
CA VAL A 87 -2.79 8.08 1.56
C VAL A 87 -3.00 8.57 2.99
N CYS A 88 -2.94 9.88 3.18
CA CYS A 88 -3.18 10.43 4.51
C CYS A 88 -4.69 10.49 4.79
N PRO A 89 -5.16 9.97 5.94
CA PRO A 89 -6.59 9.88 6.25
C PRO A 89 -7.27 11.24 6.44
N LYS A 90 -6.52 12.34 6.53
CA LYS A 90 -7.08 13.69 6.64
C LYS A 90 -7.17 14.44 5.34
N CYS A 91 -6.28 14.15 4.39
CA CYS A 91 -6.22 14.91 3.14
C CYS A 91 -6.53 14.07 1.90
N ASP A 92 -6.81 12.78 2.07
CA ASP A 92 -7.20 11.81 1.04
C ASP A 92 -6.34 11.82 -0.23
N MET A 93 -5.11 12.29 -0.06
CA MET A 93 -4.12 12.44 -1.10
C MET A 93 -2.91 11.55 -0.82
N PRO A 94 -2.24 11.06 -1.87
CA PRO A 94 -0.97 10.37 -1.74
C PRO A 94 0.10 11.37 -1.27
N VAL A 95 0.73 11.08 -0.13
CA VAL A 95 1.70 11.97 0.51
C VAL A 95 2.98 11.26 0.90
N ARG A 96 4.05 12.06 1.04
CA ARG A 96 5.32 11.58 1.60
C ARG A 96 5.26 11.62 3.14
N VAL A 97 5.82 10.59 3.76
CA VAL A 97 5.85 10.43 5.23
C VAL A 97 7.11 11.06 5.82
N GLY A 98 6.91 12.06 6.69
CA GLY A 98 7.94 12.62 7.58
C GLY A 98 7.98 11.89 8.92
N VAL A 99 9.00 12.18 9.72
CA VAL A 99 9.12 11.72 11.11
C VAL A 99 9.32 12.96 11.97
N LYS A 100 8.53 13.12 13.03
CA LYS A 100 8.69 14.18 14.03
C LYS A 100 8.93 13.55 15.40
N VAL A 101 9.85 14.12 16.17
CA VAL A 101 10.06 13.76 17.57
C VAL A 101 9.07 14.56 18.40
N LEU A 102 8.34 13.88 19.27
CA LEU A 102 7.41 14.49 20.23
C LEU A 102 8.16 14.85 21.51
N GLY A 103 7.59 15.73 22.34
CA GLY A 103 8.20 16.15 23.61
C GLY A 103 8.53 14.98 24.54
N ASN A 104 7.83 13.86 24.40
CA ASN A 104 8.00 12.64 25.19
C ASN A 104 9.16 11.74 24.68
N GLY A 105 10.01 12.23 23.77
CA GLY A 105 11.09 11.46 23.13
C GLY A 105 10.66 10.44 22.07
N LYS A 106 9.36 10.11 22.03
CA LYS A 106 8.75 9.23 21.01
C LYS A 106 8.71 9.89 19.64
N LYS A 107 8.83 9.10 18.59
CA LYS A 107 8.75 9.50 17.19
C LYS A 107 7.37 9.18 16.65
N ALA A 108 6.81 10.09 15.86
CA ALA A 108 5.58 9.88 15.13
C ALA A 108 5.80 10.07 13.63
N ARG A 109 5.08 9.28 12.84
CA ARG A 109 4.98 9.50 11.40
C ARG A 109 4.05 10.70 11.17
N VAL A 110 4.47 11.62 10.32
CA VAL A 110 3.71 12.83 10.01
C VAL A 110 3.52 12.98 8.51
N CYS A 111 2.37 13.48 8.09
CA CYS A 111 2.13 13.84 6.71
C CYS A 111 2.93 15.11 6.39
N LYS A 112 3.80 15.10 5.37
CA LYS A 112 4.53 16.31 4.97
C LYS A 112 3.63 17.44 4.45
N LYS A 113 2.44 17.11 3.94
CA LYS A 113 1.50 18.09 3.35
C LYS A 113 0.65 18.81 4.40
N CYS A 114 -0.07 18.07 5.25
CA CYS A 114 -0.97 18.64 6.27
C CYS A 114 -0.41 18.63 7.71
N GLY A 115 0.82 18.16 7.92
CA GLY A 115 1.45 18.09 9.25
C GLY A 115 0.83 17.10 10.23
N SER A 116 -0.26 16.42 9.84
CA SER A 116 -1.02 15.54 10.73
C SER A 116 -0.30 14.21 10.99
N LYS A 117 -0.47 13.67 12.20
CA LYS A 117 0.09 12.38 12.62
C LYS A 117 -0.57 11.23 11.84
N ILE A 118 0.22 10.23 11.45
CA ILE A 118 -0.22 9.03 10.70
C ILE A 118 0.12 7.78 11.53
N GLY A 119 -0.87 7.27 12.26
CA GLY A 119 -0.78 6.06 13.08
C GLY A 119 -0.03 6.24 14.41
N GLU A 120 0.28 5.11 15.05
CA GLU A 120 0.81 5.05 16.43
C GLU A 120 2.29 5.44 16.58
N GLU A 121 2.55 6.10 17.71
CA GLU A 121 3.84 6.63 18.20
C GLU A 121 4.81 5.48 18.53
N TYR A 122 6.11 5.68 18.34
CA TYR A 122 7.16 4.68 18.61
C TYR A 122 8.38 5.26 19.30
#